data_AF-A0AAP0EIT9-F1
#
_entry.id   AF-A0AAP0EIT9-F1
#
_cell.length_a   1.000
_cell.length_b   1.000
_cell.length_c   1.000
_cell.angle_alpha   90.00
_cell.angle_beta   90.00
_cell.angle_gamma   90.00
#
_symmetry.space_group_name_H-M   'P 1'
#
loop_
_entity.id
_entity.type
_entity.pdbx_description
1 polymer ?
#
loop_
_entity_poly.entity_id
_entity_poly.type
_entity_poly.pdbx_seq_one_letter_code
_entity_poly.pdbx_strand_id
1 'polypeptide(L)'
;MLPPGQERDVVSWTTIIATYVQMGQENHAIQTFLQMRKYGVIPNEFTLAAVISGRANLGEIEWGEQLHGHVLHMGLADSLSVANAIVVLYSKCERLDSSSMLFHGMAQRDVITWSTIIVGYS
;
A
#
# COMPACT_ATOMS: atom_id res chain seq x y z
N MET A 1 6.70 -23.19 5.82
CA MET A 1 5.27 -23.44 6.13
C MET A 1 5.11 -23.33 7.65
N LEU A 2 4.17 -22.51 8.14
CA LEU A 2 3.90 -22.37 9.58
C LEU A 2 3.18 -23.62 10.12
N PRO A 3 3.44 -24.01 11.38
CA PRO A 3 2.87 -25.22 11.97
C PRO A 3 1.33 -25.12 12.19
N PRO A 4 0.61 -26.26 12.26
CA PRO A 4 -0.83 -26.28 12.46
C PRO A 4 -1.20 -25.83 13.88
N GLY A 5 -2.15 -24.90 14.02
CA GLY A 5 -2.68 -24.44 15.31
C GLY A 5 -2.33 -23.00 15.69
N GLN A 6 -1.54 -22.30 14.87
CA GLN A 6 -1.27 -20.87 15.05
C GLN A 6 -2.21 -20.07 14.15
N GLU A 7 -3.19 -19.37 14.75
CA GLU A 7 -3.92 -18.34 14.00
C GLU A 7 -2.89 -17.38 13.41
N ARG A 8 -2.94 -17.19 12.08
CA ARG A 8 -2.07 -16.22 11.43
C ARG A 8 -2.44 -14.84 11.95
N ASP A 9 -1.56 -14.26 12.75
CA ASP A 9 -1.68 -12.88 13.21
C ASP A 9 -1.41 -11.89 12.06
N VAL A 10 -1.71 -10.61 12.31
CA VAL A 10 -1.53 -9.52 11.35
C VAL A 10 -0.10 -9.46 10.79
N VAL A 11 0.89 -9.78 11.63
CA VAL A 11 2.32 -9.74 11.27
C VAL A 11 2.64 -10.83 10.24
N SER A 12 2.15 -12.04 10.46
CA SER A 12 2.34 -13.18 9.55
C SER A 12 1.71 -12.91 8.19
N TRP A 13 0.48 -12.39 8.15
CA TRP A 13 -0.18 -11.99 6.90
C TRP A 13 0.58 -10.89 6.17
N THR A 14 0.97 -9.84 6.90
CA THR A 14 1.72 -8.70 6.34
C THR A 14 3.03 -9.14 5.71
N THR A 15 3.75 -10.04 6.39
CA THR A 15 5.03 -10.57 5.90
C THR A 15 4.87 -11.33 4.58
N ILE A 16 3.83 -12.17 4.47
CA ILE A 16 3.57 -12.93 3.25
C ILE A 16 3.19 -11.99 2.11
N ILE A 17 2.33 -11.00 2.36
CA ILE A 17 1.92 -10.00 1.37
C ILE A 17 3.14 -9.22 0.87
N ALA A 18 3.96 -8.70 1.78
CA ALA A 18 5.16 -7.94 1.43
C ALA A 18 6.15 -8.80 0.62
N THR A 19 6.34 -10.06 1.01
CA THR A 19 7.20 -11.01 0.28
C THR A 19 6.70 -11.21 -1.15
N TYR A 20 5.39 -11.39 -1.36
CA TYR A 20 4.85 -11.52 -2.72
C TYR A 20 5.07 -10.26 -3.57
N VAL A 21 4.88 -9.08 -3.00
CA VAL A 21 5.15 -7.81 -3.71
C VAL A 21 6.63 -7.69 -4.08
N GLN A 22 7.54 -8.06 -3.18
CA GLN A 22 8.99 -8.06 -3.46
C GLN A 22 9.37 -9.04 -4.58
N MET A 23 8.65 -10.14 -4.70
CA MET A 23 8.85 -11.15 -5.75
C MET A 23 8.19 -10.77 -7.10
N GLY A 24 7.54 -9.61 -7.22
CA GLY A 24 6.77 -9.25 -8.42
C GLY A 24 5.56 -10.15 -8.64
N GLN A 25 4.96 -10.65 -7.56
CA GLN A 25 3.79 -11.52 -7.56
C GLN A 25 2.58 -10.78 -6.98
N GLU A 26 2.27 -9.61 -7.56
CA GLU A 26 1.25 -8.68 -7.07
C GLU A 26 -0.11 -9.38 -6.91
N ASN A 27 -0.51 -10.19 -7.89
CA ASN A 27 -1.76 -10.95 -7.84
C ASN A 27 -1.84 -11.89 -6.63
N HIS A 28 -0.75 -12.56 -6.26
CA HIS A 28 -0.70 -13.41 -5.06
C HIS A 28 -0.75 -12.57 -3.78
N ALA A 29 -0.10 -11.40 -3.76
CA ALA A 29 -0.19 -10.46 -2.65
C ALA A 29 -1.63 -10.00 -2.40
N ILE A 30 -2.35 -9.65 -3.47
CA ILE A 30 -3.76 -9.24 -3.43
C ILE A 30 -4.65 -10.38 -2.94
N GLN A 31 -4.49 -11.59 -3.50
CA GLN A 31 -5.28 -12.75 -3.06
C GLN A 31 -5.06 -13.02 -1.57
N THR A 32 -3.82 -12.91 -1.10
CA THR A 32 -3.46 -13.06 0.30
C THR A 32 -4.13 -11.99 1.17
N PHE A 33 -4.13 -10.73 0.73
CA PHE A 33 -4.83 -9.63 1.40
C PHE A 33 -6.35 -9.86 1.48
N LEU A 34 -6.98 -10.33 0.41
CA LEU A 34 -8.41 -10.66 0.40
C LEU A 34 -8.72 -11.81 1.35
N GLN A 35 -7.85 -12.83 1.44
CA GLN A 35 -7.98 -13.90 2.42
C GLN A 35 -7.87 -13.36 3.85
N MET A 36 -6.84 -12.55 4.16
CA MET A 36 -6.67 -11.91 5.47
C MET A 36 -7.97 -11.22 5.93
N ARG A 37 -8.58 -10.43 5.04
CA ARG A 37 -9.88 -9.76 5.31
C ARG A 37 -11.02 -10.74 5.51
N LYS A 38 -11.09 -11.82 4.72
CA LYS A 38 -12.12 -12.87 4.86
C LYS A 38 -12.03 -13.61 6.19
N TYR A 39 -10.83 -13.77 6.74
CA TYR A 39 -10.60 -14.33 8.07
C TYR A 39 -10.85 -13.32 9.21
N GLY A 40 -11.29 -12.10 8.91
CA GLY A 40 -11.56 -11.06 9.91
C GLY A 40 -10.29 -10.42 10.49
N VAL A 41 -9.11 -10.68 9.91
CA VAL A 41 -7.87 -10.07 10.37
C VAL A 41 -7.77 -8.67 9.79
N ILE A 42 -7.71 -7.68 10.68
CA ILE A 42 -7.66 -6.26 10.29
C ILE A 42 -6.25 -5.92 9.78
N PRO A 43 -6.11 -5.35 8.57
CA PRO A 43 -4.82 -4.91 8.05
C PRO A 43 -4.27 -3.73 8.84
N ASN A 44 -2.95 -3.68 9.01
CA ASN A 44 -2.28 -2.52 9.59
C ASN A 44 -1.69 -1.63 8.49
N GLU A 45 -1.04 -0.55 8.88
CA GLU A 45 -0.38 0.41 7.99
C GLU A 45 0.65 -0.26 7.06
N PHE A 46 1.40 -1.23 7.56
CA PHE A 46 2.39 -1.96 6.77
C PHE A 46 1.72 -2.90 5.76
N THR A 47 0.62 -3.55 6.14
CA THR A 47 -0.18 -4.35 5.20
C THR A 47 -0.67 -3.49 4.05
N LEU A 48 -1.28 -2.34 4.35
CA LEU A 48 -1.86 -1.46 3.32
C LEU A 48 -0.78 -0.85 2.44
N ALA A 49 0.33 -0.39 3.01
CA ALA A 49 1.46 0.14 2.24
C ALA A 49 2.01 -0.90 1.24
N ALA A 50 2.14 -2.16 1.65
CA ALA A 50 2.58 -3.25 0.76
C ALA A 50 1.58 -3.50 -0.37
N VAL A 51 0.29 -3.63 -0.07
CA VAL A 51 -0.76 -3.87 -1.09
C VAL A 51 -0.87 -2.71 -2.07
N ILE A 52 -0.82 -1.46 -1.58
CA ILE A 52 -0.85 -0.26 -2.43
C ILE A 52 0.38 -0.23 -3.35
N SER A 53 1.56 -0.53 -2.82
CA SER A 53 2.80 -0.59 -3.64
C SER A 53 2.72 -1.66 -4.72
N GLY A 54 2.15 -2.82 -4.41
CA GLY A 54 1.88 -3.86 -5.41
C GLY A 54 0.93 -3.38 -6.50
N ARG A 55 -0.17 -2.70 -6.14
CA ARG A 55 -1.09 -2.13 -7.14
C ARG A 55 -0.47 -1.03 -7.98
N ALA A 56 0.38 -0.20 -7.40
CA ALA A 56 1.13 0.83 -8.10
C ALA A 56 2.04 0.24 -9.20
N ASN A 57 2.58 -0.96 -9.00
CA ASN A 57 3.38 -1.66 -10.02
C ASN A 57 2.55 -2.15 -11.20
N LEU A 58 1.26 -2.43 -11.00
CA LEU A 58 0.34 -2.85 -12.06
C LEU A 58 -0.26 -1.66 -12.84
N GLY A 59 -0.08 -0.43 -12.35
CA GLY A 59 -0.64 0.77 -12.98
C GLY A 59 -2.18 0.91 -12.85
N GLU A 60 -2.82 0.09 -12.02
CA GLU A 60 -4.28 0.04 -11.89
C GLU A 60 -4.81 1.11 -10.91
N ILE A 61 -5.17 2.28 -11.43
CA ILE A 61 -5.59 3.42 -10.61
C ILE A 61 -6.91 3.18 -9.85
N GLU A 62 -7.88 2.49 -10.45
CA GLU A 62 -9.21 2.27 -9.84
C GLU A 62 -9.11 1.50 -8.52
N TRP A 63 -8.22 0.50 -8.47
CA TRP A 63 -7.95 -0.26 -7.25
C TRP A 63 -7.18 0.56 -6.23
N GLY A 64 -6.26 1.39 -6.71
CA GLY A 64 -5.52 2.34 -5.90
C GLY A 64 -6.42 3.33 -5.17
N GLU A 65 -7.39 3.91 -5.87
CA GLU A 65 -8.37 4.85 -5.30
C GLU A 65 -9.28 4.17 -4.26
N GLN A 66 -9.67 2.90 -4.48
CA GLN A 66 -10.41 2.11 -3.47
C GLN A 66 -9.57 1.86 -2.21
N LEU A 67 -8.29 1.51 -2.36
CA LEU A 67 -7.38 1.33 -1.23
C LEU A 67 -7.14 2.64 -0.48
N HIS A 68 -7.01 3.75 -1.19
CA HIS A 68 -6.89 5.08 -0.58
C HIS A 68 -8.14 5.43 0.24
N GLY A 69 -9.35 5.21 -0.31
CA GLY A 69 -10.59 5.37 0.46
C GLY A 69 -10.64 4.48 1.71
N HIS A 70 -10.15 3.25 1.61
CA HIS A 70 -10.06 2.34 2.76
C HIS A 70 -9.08 2.85 3.83
N VAL A 71 -7.91 3.39 3.43
CA VAL A 71 -6.95 4.02 4.34
C VAL A 71 -7.56 5.18 5.11
N LEU A 72 -8.29 6.06 4.41
CA LEU A 72 -9.00 7.18 5.05
C LEU A 72 -10.02 6.68 6.07
N HIS A 73 -10.80 5.66 5.71
CA HIS A 73 -11.78 5.06 6.61
C HIS A 73 -11.14 4.44 7.87
N MET A 74 -9.95 3.87 7.75
CA MET A 74 -9.21 3.29 8.87
C MET A 74 -8.45 4.32 9.72
N GLY A 75 -8.44 5.60 9.31
CA GLY A 75 -7.67 6.64 10.00
C GLY A 75 -6.15 6.48 9.87
N LEU A 76 -5.68 5.79 8.82
CA LEU A 76 -4.26 5.49 8.61
C LEU A 76 -3.58 6.46 7.62
N ALA A 77 -4.24 7.56 7.27
CA ALA A 77 -3.76 8.54 6.28
C ALA A 77 -2.47 9.25 6.73
N ASP A 78 -2.31 9.47 8.03
CA ASP A 78 -1.13 10.14 8.61
C ASP A 78 0.06 9.19 8.79
N SER A 79 -0.10 7.89 8.55
CA SER A 79 1.01 6.95 8.57
C SER A 79 1.93 7.22 7.39
N LEU A 80 3.18 7.61 7.68
CA LEU A 80 4.18 7.96 6.65
C LEU A 80 4.38 6.85 5.63
N SER A 81 4.37 5.58 6.05
CA SER A 81 4.53 4.43 5.15
C SER A 81 3.37 4.30 4.16
N VAL A 82 2.14 4.53 4.63
CA VAL A 82 0.93 4.47 3.81
C VAL A 82 0.85 5.68 2.89
N ALA A 83 1.08 6.89 3.42
CA ALA A 83 1.09 8.12 2.65
C ALA A 83 2.10 8.05 1.49
N ASN A 84 3.33 7.59 1.76
CA ASN A 84 4.34 7.35 0.73
C ASN A 84 3.86 6.37 -0.34
N ALA A 85 3.26 5.25 0.06
CA ALA A 85 2.75 4.27 -0.90
C ALA A 85 1.65 4.86 -1.81
N ILE A 86 0.77 5.71 -1.28
CA ILE A 86 -0.30 6.36 -2.05
C ILE A 86 0.28 7.43 -3.00
N VAL A 87 1.27 8.21 -2.57
CA VAL A 87 1.98 9.17 -3.44
C VAL A 87 2.65 8.43 -4.62
N VAL A 88 3.33 7.32 -4.34
CA VAL A 88 3.94 6.45 -5.38
C VAL A 88 2.89 5.91 -6.34
N LEU A 89 1.75 5.43 -5.83
CA LEU A 89 0.64 4.94 -6.62
C LEU A 89 0.13 5.99 -7.61
N TYR A 90 -0.23 7.19 -7.13
CA TYR A 90 -0.73 8.24 -8.01
C TYR A 90 0.34 8.71 -9.01
N SER A 91 1.61 8.78 -8.59
CA SER A 91 2.70 9.14 -9.48
C SER A 91 2.88 8.11 -10.61
N LYS A 92 2.89 6.81 -10.29
CA LYS A 92 3.06 5.74 -11.29
C LYS A 92 1.86 5.60 -12.23
N CYS A 93 0.67 5.98 -11.79
CA CYS A 93 -0.55 6.00 -12.60
C CYS A 93 -0.77 7.33 -13.34
N GLU A 94 0.26 8.16 -13.49
CA GLU A 94 0.21 9.45 -14.22
C GLU A 94 -0.81 10.47 -13.64
N ARG A 95 -1.22 10.30 -12.38
CA ARG A 95 -2.12 11.22 -11.66
C ARG A 95 -1.30 12.19 -10.81
N LEU A 96 -0.44 12.97 -11.47
CA LEU A 96 0.53 13.86 -10.81
C LEU A 96 -0.14 14.92 -9.93
N ASP A 97 -1.29 15.46 -10.34
CA ASP A 97 -2.04 16.43 -9.53
C ASP A 97 -2.46 15.84 -8.18
N SER A 98 -2.95 14.59 -8.17
CA SER A 98 -3.32 13.87 -6.94
C SER A 98 -2.10 13.56 -6.08
N SER A 99 -1.00 13.13 -6.72
CA SER A 99 0.28 12.87 -6.06
C SER A 99 0.81 14.11 -5.35
N SER A 100 0.84 15.25 -6.06
CA SER A 100 1.25 16.54 -5.54
C SER A 100 0.32 17.06 -4.45
N MET A 101 -0.99 16.92 -4.59
CA MET A 101 -1.94 17.32 -3.56
C MET A 101 -1.68 16.58 -2.24
N LEU A 102 -1.47 15.26 -2.30
CA LEU A 102 -1.11 14.46 -1.12
C LEU A 102 0.23 14.86 -0.54
N PHE A 103 1.26 15.04 -1.38
CA PHE A 103 2.57 15.51 -0.94
C PHE A 103 2.45 16.80 -0.12
N HIS A 104 1.70 17.79 -0.60
CA HIS A 104 1.51 19.07 0.11
C HIS A 104 0.71 18.91 1.41
N GLY A 105 -0.21 17.96 1.48
CA GLY A 105 -1.01 17.65 2.68
C GLY A 105 -0.26 16.88 3.77
N MET A 106 0.86 16.23 3.47
CA MET A 106 1.61 15.43 4.45
C MET A 106 2.28 16.28 5.53
N ALA A 107 2.11 15.90 6.79
CA ALA A 107 2.78 16.52 7.94
C ALA A 107 4.28 16.20 8.02
N GLN A 108 4.67 15.00 7.57
CA GLN A 108 6.05 14.54 7.49
C GLN A 108 6.35 13.99 6.10
N ARG A 109 7.57 14.22 5.61
CA ARG A 109 8.03 13.78 4.28
C ARG A 109 9.44 13.25 4.41
N ASP A 110 9.73 12.16 3.73
CA ASP A 110 11.05 11.53 3.71
C ASP A 110 11.65 11.48 2.31
N VAL A 111 12.80 10.82 2.18
CA VAL A 111 13.51 10.66 0.90
C VAL A 111 12.61 9.99 -0.15
N ILE A 112 11.74 9.07 0.25
CA ILE A 112 10.81 8.38 -0.65
C ILE A 112 9.78 9.39 -1.17
N THR A 113 9.20 10.21 -0.30
CA THR A 113 8.20 11.20 -0.72
C THR A 113 8.77 12.19 -1.75
N TRP A 114 9.96 12.73 -1.49
CA TRP A 114 10.61 13.70 -2.37
C TRP A 114 11.06 13.09 -3.70
N SER A 115 11.72 11.94 -3.66
CA SER A 115 12.20 11.26 -4.88
C SER A 115 11.04 10.89 -5.80
N THR A 116 9.92 10.45 -5.23
CA THR A 116 8.71 10.11 -6.01
C THR A 116 8.19 11.31 -6.79
N ILE A 117 8.08 12.49 -6.16
CA ILE A 117 7.62 13.71 -6.84
C ILE A 117 8.60 14.14 -7.92
N ILE A 118 9.91 14.14 -7.65
CA ILE A 118 10.93 14.52 -8.64
C ILE A 118 10.85 13.62 -9.87
N VAL A 119 10.75 12.29 -9.67
CA VAL A 119 10.61 11.32 -10.76
C VAL A 119 9.28 11.47 -11.50
N GLY A 120 8.20 11.83 -10.80
CA GLY A 120 6.91 12.06 -11.44
C GLY A 120 6.89 13.25 -12.41
N TYR A 121 7.77 14.24 -12.22
CA TYR A 121 7.85 15.45 -13.07
C TYR A 121 9.04 15.45 -14.04
N SER A 122 9.85 14.38 -14.08
CA SER A 122 10.98 14.22 -15.02
C SER A 122 10.54 13.58 -16.33
#